data_AF-A0A812YUJ7-F1
#
_entry.id   AF-A0A812YUJ7-F1
#
_cell.length_a   1.000
_cell.length_b   1.000
_cell.length_c   1.000
_cell.angle_alpha   90.00
_cell.angle_beta   90.00
_cell.angle_gamma   90.00
#
_symmetry.space_group_name_H-M   'P 1'
#
loop_
_entity.id
_entity.type
_entity.pdbx_description
1 polymer ?
#
loop_
_entity_poly.entity_id
_entity_poly.type
_entity_poly.pdbx_seq_one_letter_code
_entity_poly.pdbx_strand_id
1 'polypeptide(L)'
;MTASRARRIAWRCFSGGTAVLGVGLAVRELQDTFFQEVQIDDRAQLLLGLDQGLLRARREREQKLRDIMASADRRARAVAATAGDGDSAQALLKLRAQLVEEAHRVMYPSLTREEVDQRRRTFGNVKWTEAALQLVERFSPLVEVGAGEGQWQSELRRRGADVTAFDDHSSPSRFGEAKSSRLVVSGADVQQADAEEALRRSRGRTLLLVYPPPGPMAMRCLASYTGDVLLYVGEGRGGVNADGPFFDALSVGWTLEETIGLDTLPGSYEKLYLLRRSAG
;
A
#
# COMPACT_ATOMS: atom_id res chain seq x y z
N MET A 1 35.70 12.80 -25.22
CA MET A 1 35.41 11.34 -25.09
C MET A 1 35.89 10.86 -23.73
N THR A 2 34.97 10.28 -22.95
CA THR A 2 35.14 9.21 -21.92
C THR A 2 36.08 9.44 -20.72
N ALA A 3 35.80 9.04 -19.48
CA ALA A 3 34.64 8.49 -18.80
C ALA A 3 34.95 8.55 -17.28
N SER A 4 33.99 8.94 -16.44
CA SER A 4 34.15 9.01 -14.99
C SER A 4 34.10 7.61 -14.36
N ARG A 5 35.10 7.28 -13.54
CA ARG A 5 35.11 6.09 -12.67
C ARG A 5 34.33 6.37 -11.40
N ALA A 6 33.22 5.65 -11.22
CA ALA A 6 32.52 5.51 -9.96
C ALA A 6 33.40 4.80 -8.91
N ARG A 7 33.41 5.30 -7.68
CA ARG A 7 33.82 4.54 -6.48
C ARG A 7 32.70 4.62 -5.45
N ARG A 8 32.15 3.45 -5.12
CA ARG A 8 31.30 3.20 -3.94
C ARG A 8 32.16 3.01 -2.69
N ILE A 9 31.48 3.00 -1.55
CA ILE A 9 31.87 2.47 -0.22
C ILE A 9 32.62 3.51 0.63
N ALA A 10 32.29 3.84 1.88
CA ALA A 10 31.35 3.31 2.87
C ALA A 10 31.04 4.45 3.86
N TRP A 11 29.85 4.43 4.46
CA TRP A 11 29.63 5.07 5.76
C TRP A 11 29.10 4.02 6.73
N ARG A 12 30.01 3.55 7.60
CA ARG A 12 29.70 2.77 8.79
C ARG A 12 29.45 3.74 9.94
N CYS A 13 28.25 3.63 10.50
CA CYS A 13 27.85 3.81 11.90
C CYS A 13 28.63 4.81 12.78
N PHE A 14 27.95 5.91 13.15
CA PHE A 14 28.05 6.46 14.50
C PHE A 14 26.65 6.56 15.12
N SER A 15 26.63 6.23 16.40
CA SER A 15 25.53 5.94 17.31
C SER A 15 24.53 7.09 17.53
N GLY A 16 23.24 6.80 17.33
CA GLY A 16 22.09 7.67 17.61
C GLY A 16 20.79 7.27 16.90
N GLY A 17 20.71 6.04 16.37
CA GLY A 17 19.89 5.72 15.20
C GLY A 17 18.49 5.14 15.43
N THR A 18 18.04 4.89 16.66
CA THR A 18 16.74 4.20 16.85
C THR A 18 15.53 5.10 16.56
N ALA A 19 15.59 6.40 16.89
CA ALA A 19 14.53 7.35 16.58
C ALA A 19 14.43 7.65 15.07
N VAL A 20 15.57 7.80 14.39
CA VAL A 20 15.66 8.06 12.94
C VAL A 20 15.24 6.84 12.13
N LEU A 21 15.60 5.62 12.56
CA LEU A 21 15.14 4.38 11.93
C LEU A 21 13.64 4.15 12.14
N GLY A 22 13.10 4.45 13.33
CA GLY A 22 11.68 4.27 13.65
C GLY A 22 10.76 5.27 12.95
N VAL A 23 11.20 6.52 12.76
CA VAL A 23 10.53 7.51 11.89
C VAL A 23 10.77 7.16 10.43
N GLY A 24 11.97 6.72 10.06
CA GLY A 24 12.32 6.30 8.70
C GLY A 24 11.51 5.10 8.20
N LEU A 25 11.21 4.11 9.04
CA LEU A 25 10.35 2.96 8.70
C LEU A 25 8.88 3.36 8.59
N ALA A 26 8.36 4.11 9.58
CA ALA A 26 7.00 4.63 9.53
C ALA A 26 6.80 5.54 8.32
N VAL A 27 7.81 6.33 7.93
CA VAL A 27 7.73 7.22 6.77
C VAL A 27 8.03 6.52 5.44
N ARG A 28 8.85 5.47 5.43
CA ARG A 28 9.07 4.63 4.24
C ARG A 28 7.82 3.82 3.88
N GLU A 29 7.03 3.42 4.87
CA GLU A 29 5.66 2.90 4.66
C GLU A 29 4.67 3.98 4.18
N LEU A 30 4.95 5.27 4.45
CA LEU A 30 4.13 6.42 4.03
C LEU A 30 4.59 7.07 2.70
N GLN A 31 5.76 6.68 2.16
CA GLN A 31 6.41 7.37 1.03
C GLN A 31 6.10 6.80 -0.35
N ASP A 32 5.61 5.57 -0.42
CA ASP A 32 5.28 4.97 -1.71
C ASP A 32 3.81 5.19 -1.99
N THR A 33 3.41 6.38 -2.45
CA THR A 33 1.98 6.60 -2.64
C THR A 33 1.62 7.65 -3.69
N PHE A 34 1.22 7.16 -4.88
CA PHE A 34 0.08 7.53 -5.76
C PHE A 34 0.00 8.91 -6.48
N PHE A 35 -1.13 9.17 -7.15
CA PHE A 35 -1.45 10.27 -8.09
C PHE A 35 -2.91 10.86 -7.80
N GLN A 36 -3.87 11.04 -8.74
CA GLN A 36 -4.71 12.23 -9.06
C GLN A 36 -6.29 12.24 -9.46
N GLU A 37 -6.89 13.32 -10.13
CA GLU A 37 -8.21 13.57 -10.85
C GLU A 37 -8.44 14.98 -11.56
N VAL A 38 -9.00 14.84 -12.79
CA VAL A 38 -9.86 15.52 -13.79
C VAL A 38 -10.32 14.29 -14.58
N GLN A 39 -11.57 14.29 -15.00
CA GLN A 39 -12.23 13.17 -15.66
C GLN A 39 -11.53 12.78 -16.97
N ILE A 40 -10.82 11.66 -16.91
CA ILE A 40 -10.28 10.90 -18.04
C ILE A 40 -10.95 9.51 -17.97
N ASP A 41 -11.25 8.92 -19.13
CA ASP A 41 -11.72 7.53 -19.31
C ASP A 41 -11.07 6.57 -18.28
N ASP A 42 -11.84 5.75 -17.57
CA ASP A 42 -11.36 4.86 -16.50
C ASP A 42 -10.21 3.94 -16.96
N ARG A 43 -10.20 3.53 -18.24
CA ARG A 43 -9.08 2.77 -18.81
C ARG A 43 -7.81 3.62 -18.88
N ALA A 44 -7.94 4.88 -19.28
CA ALA A 44 -6.83 5.81 -19.29
C ALA A 44 -6.41 6.20 -17.86
N GLN A 45 -7.33 6.33 -16.90
CA GLN A 45 -7.00 6.52 -15.49
C GLN A 45 -6.19 5.34 -14.93
N LEU A 46 -6.56 4.10 -15.29
CA LEU A 46 -5.83 2.90 -14.90
C LEU A 46 -4.43 2.84 -15.54
N LEU A 47 -4.33 3.09 -16.86
CA LEU A 47 -3.13 2.79 -17.64
C LEU A 47 -2.19 3.97 -17.87
N LEU A 48 -2.72 5.18 -18.05
CA LEU A 48 -1.94 6.41 -18.23
C LEU A 48 -1.70 7.12 -16.88
N GLY A 49 -2.46 6.73 -15.87
CA GLY A 49 -2.42 7.28 -14.54
C GLY A 49 -3.54 8.27 -14.31
N LEU A 50 -3.65 8.69 -13.07
CA LEU A 50 -4.69 9.61 -12.64
C LEU A 50 -4.42 11.02 -13.27
N ASP A 51 -5.33 12.00 -13.20
CA ASP A 51 -5.20 13.33 -13.86
C ASP A 51 -4.47 14.53 -13.17
N GLN A 52 -3.75 15.36 -13.97
CA GLN A 52 -2.95 16.57 -13.64
C GLN A 52 -3.29 17.36 -12.34
N GLY A 53 -4.54 17.66 -12.02
CA GLY A 53 -4.93 18.50 -10.88
C GLY A 53 -4.56 17.90 -9.52
N LEU A 54 -4.92 16.64 -9.27
CA LEU A 54 -4.66 16.03 -7.98
C LEU A 54 -3.21 15.48 -7.81
N LEU A 55 -2.37 15.34 -8.86
CA LEU A 55 -0.90 15.15 -8.69
C LEU A 55 -0.36 16.38 -8.00
N ARG A 56 -0.87 17.57 -8.34
CA ARG A 56 -0.38 18.79 -7.73
C ARG A 56 -0.71 18.81 -6.25
N ALA A 57 -1.97 18.60 -5.89
CA ALA A 57 -2.40 18.51 -4.48
C ALA A 57 -1.62 17.43 -3.71
N ARG A 58 -1.32 16.32 -4.37
CA ARG A 58 -0.51 15.25 -3.81
C ARG A 58 0.95 15.61 -3.67
N ARG A 59 1.59 16.16 -4.70
CA ARG A 59 2.97 16.66 -4.65
C ARG A 59 3.13 17.69 -3.55
N GLU A 60 2.13 18.53 -3.32
CA GLU A 60 2.09 19.46 -2.19
C GLU A 60 2.06 18.74 -0.84
N ARG A 61 1.21 17.72 -0.66
CA ARG A 61 1.19 16.89 0.56
C ARG A 61 2.51 16.15 0.78
N GLU A 62 3.03 15.51 -0.26
CA GLU A 62 4.33 14.84 -0.22
C GLU A 62 5.47 15.81 0.11
N GLN A 63 5.43 17.02 -0.45
CA GLN A 63 6.43 18.03 -0.14
C GLN A 63 6.35 18.42 1.34
N LYS A 64 5.15 18.64 1.88
CA LYS A 64 4.96 18.87 3.32
C LYS A 64 5.51 17.72 4.17
N LEU A 65 5.28 16.47 3.76
CA LEU A 65 5.87 15.31 4.44
C LEU A 65 7.39 15.29 4.36
N ARG A 66 7.96 15.53 3.17
CA ARG A 66 9.42 15.65 2.97
C ARG A 66 10.01 16.75 3.85
N ASP A 67 9.32 17.87 4.00
CA ASP A 67 9.76 18.98 4.84
C ASP A 67 9.73 18.61 6.33
N ILE A 68 8.69 17.89 6.79
CA ILE A 68 8.61 17.34 8.14
C ILE A 68 9.80 16.40 8.40
N MET A 69 10.07 15.46 7.49
CA MET A 69 11.21 14.53 7.59
C MET A 69 12.55 15.27 7.60
N ALA A 70 12.75 16.21 6.68
CA ALA A 70 13.99 16.98 6.59
C ALA A 70 14.22 17.84 7.84
N SER A 71 13.15 18.22 8.55
CA SER A 71 13.24 18.92 9.83
C SER A 71 13.52 17.99 11.02
N ALA A 72 13.15 16.70 10.93
CA ALA A 72 13.20 15.75 12.04
C ALA A 72 14.60 15.62 12.63
N ASP A 73 15.63 15.48 11.80
CA ASP A 73 17.02 15.35 12.24
C ASP A 73 17.53 16.62 12.94
N ARG A 74 17.17 17.80 12.42
CA ARG A 74 17.55 19.07 13.04
C ARG A 74 16.87 19.22 14.40
N ARG A 75 15.58 18.89 14.49
CA ARG A 75 14.80 18.92 15.74
C ARG A 75 15.31 17.91 16.76
N ALA A 76 15.68 16.70 16.32
CA ALA A 76 16.23 15.67 17.19
C ALA A 76 17.59 16.09 17.78
N ARG A 77 18.47 16.68 16.97
CA ARG A 77 19.74 17.25 17.45
C ARG A 77 19.53 18.38 18.46
N ALA A 78 18.56 19.28 18.20
CA ALA A 78 18.25 20.37 19.12
C ALA A 78 17.71 19.85 20.47
N VAL A 79 16.83 18.84 20.45
CA VAL A 79 16.33 18.17 21.66
C VAL A 79 17.48 17.51 22.43
N ALA A 80 18.37 16.78 21.75
CA ALA A 80 19.52 16.13 22.41
C ALA A 80 20.53 17.13 22.99
N ALA A 81 20.66 18.32 22.41
CA ALA A 81 21.55 19.37 22.90
C ALA A 81 20.99 20.14 24.11
N THR A 82 19.69 20.05 24.37
CA THR A 82 19.00 20.83 25.42
C THR A 82 18.53 19.98 26.60
N ALA A 83 18.41 18.67 26.42
CA ALA A 83 18.06 17.75 27.49
C ALA A 83 19.32 17.33 28.28
N GLY A 84 19.21 17.25 29.61
CA GLY A 84 20.28 16.71 30.46
C GLY A 84 20.47 15.20 30.26
N ASP A 85 21.60 14.66 30.71
CA ASP A 85 21.96 13.24 30.65
C ASP A 85 20.98 12.37 31.47
N GLY A 86 19.81 12.07 30.89
CA GLY A 86 18.72 11.30 31.48
C GLY A 86 17.37 11.54 30.80
N ASP A 87 17.06 12.80 30.48
CA ASP A 87 15.76 13.21 29.89
C ASP A 87 15.73 13.15 28.36
N SER A 88 16.90 13.03 27.71
CA SER A 88 17.03 13.04 26.25
C SER A 88 16.22 11.94 25.56
N ALA A 89 16.11 10.75 26.18
CA ALA A 89 15.34 9.64 25.60
C ALA A 89 13.82 9.94 25.60
N GLN A 90 13.28 10.45 26.70
CA GLN A 90 11.87 10.80 26.81
C GLN A 90 11.52 11.99 25.92
N ALA A 91 12.41 12.98 25.82
CA ALA A 91 12.25 14.12 24.93
C ALA A 91 12.25 13.70 23.44
N LEU A 92 13.11 12.75 23.05
CA LEU A 92 13.13 12.19 21.69
C LEU A 92 11.87 11.36 21.38
N LEU A 93 11.35 10.60 22.34
CA LEU A 93 10.06 9.90 22.19
C LEU A 93 8.90 10.89 21.99
N LYS A 94 8.88 11.98 22.74
CA LYS A 94 7.89 13.05 22.58
C LYS A 94 8.01 13.72 21.21
N LEU A 95 9.22 14.01 20.75
CA LEU A 95 9.45 14.54 19.40
C LEU A 95 8.96 13.57 18.32
N ARG A 96 9.23 12.27 18.47
CA ARG A 96 8.72 11.26 17.55
C ARG A 96 7.20 11.27 17.48
N ALA A 97 6.51 11.32 18.62
CA ALA A 97 5.05 11.40 18.66
C ALA A 97 4.53 12.67 17.97
N GLN A 98 5.19 13.81 18.19
CA GLN A 98 4.84 15.07 17.51
C GLN A 98 5.01 14.99 15.98
N LEU A 99 6.11 14.41 15.50
CA LEU A 99 6.35 14.25 14.06
C LEU A 99 5.31 13.32 13.41
N VAL A 100 4.92 12.24 14.10
CA VAL A 100 3.85 11.35 13.64
C VAL A 100 2.52 12.09 13.55
N GLU A 101 2.18 12.91 14.55
CA GLU A 101 0.95 13.71 14.56
C GLU A 101 0.94 14.82 13.50
N GLU A 102 2.10 15.45 13.24
CA GLU A 102 2.25 16.40 12.13
C GLU A 102 2.06 15.71 10.78
N ALA A 103 2.67 14.54 10.56
CA ALA A 103 2.52 13.79 9.33
C ALA A 103 1.07 13.32 9.12
N HIS A 104 0.41 12.84 10.18
CA HIS A 104 -0.98 12.41 10.12
C HIS A 104 -1.92 13.57 9.72
N ARG A 105 -1.77 14.76 10.30
CA ARG A 105 -2.58 15.94 9.94
C ARG A 105 -2.39 16.38 8.49
N VAL A 106 -1.23 16.12 7.89
CA VAL A 106 -0.99 16.37 6.46
C VAL A 106 -1.75 15.36 5.59
N MET A 107 -1.80 14.10 6.01
CA MET A 107 -2.41 13.00 5.26
C MET A 107 -3.93 12.98 5.39
N TYR A 108 -4.43 13.10 6.62
CA TYR A 108 -5.84 12.93 6.96
C TYR A 108 -6.32 14.13 7.80
N PRO A 109 -6.39 15.34 7.21
CA PRO A 109 -6.69 16.56 7.97
C PRO A 109 -8.07 16.56 8.64
N SER A 110 -8.98 15.69 8.18
CA SER A 110 -10.36 15.59 8.66
C SER A 110 -10.64 14.37 9.54
N LEU A 111 -9.63 13.55 9.85
CA LEU A 111 -9.78 12.34 10.66
C LEU A 111 -8.72 12.34 11.76
N THR A 112 -9.03 11.75 12.90
CA THR A 112 -8.07 11.43 13.97
C THR A 112 -7.23 10.21 13.63
N ARG A 113 -6.14 9.97 14.39
CA ARG A 113 -5.32 8.78 14.20
C ARG A 113 -6.09 7.51 14.56
N GLU A 114 -6.86 7.58 15.63
CA GLU A 114 -7.67 6.49 16.15
C GLU A 114 -8.74 6.06 15.13
N GLU A 115 -9.39 7.02 14.45
CA GLU A 115 -10.35 6.72 13.38
C GLU A 115 -9.70 6.00 12.19
N VAL A 116 -8.53 6.46 11.75
CA VAL A 116 -7.79 5.83 10.64
C VAL A 116 -7.31 4.44 11.04
N ASP A 117 -6.77 4.28 12.24
CA ASP A 117 -6.30 3.00 12.77
C ASP A 117 -7.44 2.01 12.92
N GLN A 118 -8.59 2.44 13.47
CA GLN A 118 -9.77 1.60 13.61
C GLN A 118 -10.31 1.16 12.25
N ARG A 119 -10.36 2.08 11.28
CA ARG A 119 -10.76 1.76 9.91
C ARG A 119 -9.81 0.72 9.30
N ARG A 120 -8.50 0.90 9.42
CA ARG A 120 -7.50 -0.02 8.88
C ARG A 120 -7.54 -1.39 9.54
N ARG A 121 -7.79 -1.45 10.85
CA ARG A 121 -8.00 -2.72 11.57
C ARG A 121 -9.21 -3.47 11.02
N THR A 122 -10.28 -2.76 10.72
CA THR A 122 -11.56 -3.35 10.29
C THR A 122 -11.54 -3.76 8.82
N PHE A 123 -10.99 -2.93 7.94
CA PHE A 123 -11.15 -3.07 6.48
C PHE A 123 -9.84 -3.28 5.72
N GLY A 124 -8.69 -3.25 6.39
CA GLY A 124 -7.40 -3.25 5.72
C GLY A 124 -7.07 -1.88 5.14
N ASN A 125 -6.31 -1.83 4.04
CA ASN A 125 -5.87 -0.56 3.46
C ASN A 125 -6.97 0.20 2.70
N VAL A 126 -7.97 -0.52 2.21
CA VAL A 126 -9.08 0.03 1.43
C VAL A 126 -10.37 -0.71 1.78
N LYS A 127 -11.43 0.06 2.04
CA LYS A 127 -12.74 -0.50 2.39
C LYS A 127 -13.56 -0.71 1.12
N TRP A 128 -14.23 -1.85 1.05
CA TRP A 128 -15.16 -2.20 -0.03
C TRP A 128 -16.45 -1.37 0.03
N THR A 129 -17.13 -1.28 -1.11
CA THR A 129 -18.57 -0.97 -1.20
C THR A 129 -19.37 -2.25 -1.38
N GLU A 130 -20.67 -2.19 -1.15
CA GLU A 130 -21.56 -3.34 -1.40
C GLU A 130 -21.51 -3.79 -2.87
N ALA A 131 -21.50 -2.83 -3.80
CA ALA A 131 -21.36 -3.12 -5.23
C ALA A 131 -20.03 -3.82 -5.56
N ALA A 132 -18.93 -3.43 -4.89
CA ALA A 132 -17.63 -4.06 -5.11
C ALA A 132 -17.63 -5.53 -4.64
N LEU A 133 -18.21 -5.82 -3.47
CA LEU A 133 -18.32 -7.20 -2.98
C LEU A 133 -19.18 -8.06 -3.91
N GLN A 134 -20.33 -7.54 -4.35
CA GLN A 134 -21.22 -8.24 -5.29
C GLN A 134 -20.53 -8.53 -6.63
N LEU A 135 -19.71 -7.60 -7.13
CA LEU A 135 -18.93 -7.84 -8.34
C LEU A 135 -17.89 -8.95 -8.13
N VAL A 136 -17.13 -8.89 -7.04
CA VAL A 136 -16.07 -9.87 -6.73
C VAL A 136 -16.65 -11.28 -6.53
N GLU A 137 -17.78 -11.40 -5.84
CA GLU A 137 -18.48 -12.68 -5.58
C GLU A 137 -18.84 -13.45 -6.85
N ARG A 138 -19.24 -12.75 -7.90
CA ARG A 138 -19.62 -13.35 -9.19
C ARG A 138 -18.48 -14.13 -9.85
N PHE A 139 -17.24 -13.89 -9.43
CA PHE A 139 -16.04 -14.53 -9.96
C PHE A 139 -15.42 -15.56 -9.01
N SER A 140 -16.13 -15.95 -7.95
CA SER A 140 -15.77 -17.11 -7.12
C SER A 140 -15.68 -18.39 -7.97
N PRO A 141 -14.67 -19.27 -7.78
CA PRO A 141 -13.68 -19.25 -6.69
C PRO A 141 -12.50 -18.29 -6.94
N LEU A 142 -12.03 -17.65 -5.87
CA LEU A 142 -11.02 -16.59 -5.85
C LEU A 142 -9.70 -17.06 -5.22
N VAL A 143 -8.60 -16.48 -5.70
CA VAL A 143 -7.30 -16.44 -5.00
C VAL A 143 -6.91 -14.99 -4.74
N GLU A 144 -6.78 -14.63 -3.47
CA GLU A 144 -6.26 -13.33 -3.04
C GLU A 144 -4.76 -13.45 -2.76
N VAL A 145 -3.93 -12.63 -3.41
CA VAL A 145 -2.48 -12.59 -3.18
C VAL A 145 -2.08 -11.23 -2.63
N GLY A 146 -1.31 -11.23 -1.54
CA GLY A 146 -1.01 -10.02 -0.76
C GLY A 146 -2.17 -9.62 0.16
N ALA A 147 -2.85 -10.63 0.74
CA ALA A 147 -4.08 -10.45 1.51
C ALA A 147 -3.89 -9.74 2.86
N GLY A 148 -2.64 -9.51 3.30
CA GLY A 148 -2.33 -8.98 4.61
C GLY A 148 -2.91 -9.85 5.72
N GLU A 149 -3.77 -9.26 6.55
CA GLU A 149 -4.44 -9.98 7.66
C GLU A 149 -5.79 -10.59 7.24
N GLY A 150 -6.18 -10.48 5.96
CA GLY A 150 -7.34 -11.18 5.39
C GLY A 150 -8.69 -10.49 5.59
N GLN A 151 -8.74 -9.15 5.72
CA GLN A 151 -10.01 -8.43 5.89
C GLN A 151 -10.99 -8.65 4.73
N TRP A 152 -10.51 -8.55 3.47
CA TRP A 152 -11.35 -8.78 2.30
C TRP A 152 -11.74 -10.26 2.17
N GLN A 153 -10.80 -11.19 2.30
CA GLN A 153 -11.10 -12.63 2.32
C GLN A 153 -12.14 -13.00 3.39
N SER A 154 -12.01 -12.49 4.62
CA SER A 154 -12.97 -12.75 5.69
C SER A 154 -14.38 -12.26 5.34
N GLU A 155 -14.51 -11.05 4.79
CA GLU A 155 -15.81 -10.52 4.39
C GLU A 155 -16.43 -11.30 3.23
N LEU A 156 -15.64 -11.60 2.19
CA LEU A 156 -16.11 -12.36 1.03
C LEU A 156 -16.54 -13.78 1.42
N ARG A 157 -15.78 -14.45 2.31
CA ARG A 157 -16.16 -15.77 2.84
C ARG A 157 -17.46 -15.71 3.65
N ARG A 158 -17.67 -14.65 4.46
CA ARG A 158 -18.93 -14.45 5.20
C ARG A 158 -20.13 -14.38 4.26
N ARG A 159 -19.92 -13.92 3.03
CA ARG A 159 -20.94 -13.79 1.99
C ARG A 159 -21.06 -15.03 1.09
N GLY A 160 -20.28 -16.08 1.39
CA GLY A 160 -20.36 -17.37 0.71
C GLY A 160 -19.40 -17.54 -0.47
N ALA A 161 -18.51 -16.57 -0.73
CA ALA A 161 -17.48 -16.74 -1.75
C ALA A 161 -16.41 -17.75 -1.31
N ASP A 162 -15.95 -18.58 -2.24
CA ASP A 162 -14.80 -19.47 -2.03
C ASP A 162 -13.51 -18.68 -2.28
N VAL A 163 -12.83 -18.30 -1.20
CA VAL A 163 -11.59 -17.51 -1.26
C VAL A 163 -10.44 -18.24 -0.58
N THR A 164 -9.34 -18.44 -1.31
CA THR A 164 -8.04 -18.80 -0.74
C THR A 164 -7.15 -17.57 -0.72
N ALA A 165 -6.60 -17.21 0.43
CA ALA A 165 -5.80 -16.00 0.59
C ALA A 165 -4.34 -16.32 0.96
N PHE A 166 -3.41 -15.54 0.42
CA PHE A 166 -1.98 -15.66 0.69
C PHE A 166 -1.32 -14.31 0.96
N ASP A 167 -0.34 -14.31 1.86
CA ASP A 167 0.54 -13.16 2.12
C ASP A 167 1.95 -13.64 2.43
N ASP A 168 2.97 -12.91 1.99
CA ASP A 168 4.37 -13.26 2.22
C ASP A 168 4.89 -12.78 3.58
N HIS A 169 4.08 -11.97 4.28
CA HIS A 169 4.36 -11.39 5.59
C HIS A 169 5.65 -10.57 5.64
N SER A 170 6.10 -10.06 4.48
CA SER A 170 7.31 -9.26 4.33
C SER A 170 7.13 -7.81 4.78
N SER A 171 5.89 -7.32 4.80
CA SER A 171 5.57 -5.98 5.29
C SER A 171 5.91 -5.84 6.77
N PRO A 172 6.48 -4.69 7.21
CA PRO A 172 6.71 -4.43 8.62
C PRO A 172 5.40 -4.45 9.42
N SER A 173 5.51 -4.68 10.73
CA SER A 173 4.35 -4.61 11.62
C SER A 173 3.84 -3.17 11.69
N ARG A 174 2.60 -2.95 11.22
CA ARG A 174 1.96 -1.63 11.09
C ARG A 174 1.87 -0.84 12.41
N PHE A 175 2.01 -1.51 13.55
CA PHE A 175 1.86 -0.91 14.88
C PHE A 175 3.18 -0.86 15.68
N GLY A 176 4.32 -1.22 15.07
CA GLY A 176 5.58 -1.36 15.80
C GLY A 176 5.55 -2.44 16.88
N GLU A 177 4.48 -3.22 16.93
CA GLU A 177 4.32 -4.35 17.83
C GLU A 177 5.10 -5.56 17.28
N ALA A 178 5.51 -6.47 18.17
CA ALA A 178 6.21 -7.69 17.79
C ALA A 178 5.43 -8.45 16.70
N LYS A 179 6.13 -9.16 15.80
CA LYS A 179 5.49 -9.98 14.73
C LYS A 179 4.39 -10.93 15.24
N SER A 180 4.36 -11.23 16.54
CA SER A 180 3.39 -12.08 17.23
C SER A 180 2.06 -11.40 17.60
N SER A 181 1.90 -10.09 17.44
CA SER A 181 0.66 -9.36 17.79
C SER A 181 -0.21 -9.00 16.57
N ARG A 182 0.04 -9.66 15.44
CA ARG A 182 -0.79 -9.48 14.23
C ARG A 182 -2.26 -9.63 14.58
N LEU A 183 -3.05 -8.68 14.08
CA LEU A 183 -4.47 -8.60 14.36
C LEU A 183 -5.14 -9.83 13.77
N VAL A 184 -5.67 -10.70 14.63
CA VAL A 184 -6.47 -11.84 14.18
C VAL A 184 -7.82 -11.29 13.70
N VAL A 185 -8.01 -11.25 12.39
CA VAL A 185 -9.30 -10.95 11.77
C VAL A 185 -10.18 -12.20 11.90
N SER A 186 -11.34 -12.06 12.55
CA SER A 186 -12.25 -13.19 12.78
C SER A 186 -12.77 -13.76 11.46
N GLY A 187 -12.46 -15.03 11.18
CA GLY A 187 -12.85 -15.69 9.93
C GLY A 187 -11.79 -15.60 8.82
N ALA A 188 -10.70 -14.88 9.07
CA ALA A 188 -9.57 -14.85 8.17
C ALA A 188 -8.73 -16.14 8.27
N ASP A 189 -8.17 -16.54 7.13
CA ASP A 189 -7.34 -17.74 6.96
C ASP A 189 -6.39 -17.47 5.79
N VAL A 190 -5.39 -16.65 6.10
CA VAL A 190 -4.35 -16.23 5.16
C VAL A 190 -3.14 -17.14 5.32
N GLN A 191 -2.79 -17.83 4.25
CA GLN A 191 -1.68 -18.78 4.24
C GLN A 191 -0.40 -18.07 3.84
N GLN A 192 0.73 -18.42 4.47
CA GLN A 192 2.00 -17.82 4.07
C GLN A 192 2.47 -18.41 2.74
N ALA A 193 2.65 -17.55 1.73
CA ALA A 193 3.25 -17.87 0.44
C ALA A 193 3.63 -16.59 -0.31
N ASP A 194 4.63 -16.68 -1.19
CA ASP A 194 4.86 -15.64 -2.19
C ASP A 194 3.86 -15.74 -3.37
N ALA A 195 3.96 -14.82 -4.32
CA ALA A 195 3.04 -14.72 -5.45
C ALA A 195 3.04 -15.98 -6.33
N GLU A 196 4.23 -16.47 -6.68
CA GLU A 196 4.41 -17.63 -7.54
C GLU A 196 3.88 -18.91 -6.88
N GLU A 197 4.18 -19.12 -5.60
CA GLU A 197 3.67 -20.26 -4.85
C GLU A 197 2.13 -20.19 -4.69
N ALA A 198 1.59 -19.03 -4.32
CA ALA A 198 0.15 -18.82 -4.14
C ALA A 198 -0.64 -19.20 -5.41
N LEU A 199 -0.17 -18.75 -6.58
CA LEU A 199 -0.84 -19.04 -7.85
C LEU A 199 -0.62 -20.47 -8.35
N ARG A 200 0.53 -21.08 -8.05
CA ARG A 200 0.75 -22.50 -8.33
C ARG A 200 -0.23 -23.38 -7.54
N ARG A 201 -0.53 -23.02 -6.29
CA ARG A 201 -1.44 -23.75 -5.40
C ARG A 201 -2.92 -23.52 -5.69
N SER A 202 -3.23 -22.45 -6.43
CA SER A 202 -4.60 -21.95 -6.61
C SER A 202 -5.02 -21.90 -8.08
N ARG A 203 -4.48 -22.81 -8.91
CA ARG A 203 -4.81 -22.90 -10.34
C ARG A 203 -6.32 -23.03 -10.56
N GLY A 204 -6.83 -22.33 -11.58
CA GLY A 204 -8.25 -22.34 -11.95
C GLY A 204 -9.14 -21.35 -11.18
N ARG A 205 -8.58 -20.55 -10.27
CA ARG A 205 -9.30 -19.50 -9.53
C ARG A 205 -9.13 -18.12 -10.19
N THR A 206 -10.09 -17.23 -10.00
CA THR A 206 -9.97 -15.81 -10.39
C THR A 206 -8.93 -15.11 -9.51
N LEU A 207 -8.01 -14.35 -10.09
CA LEU A 207 -7.01 -13.58 -9.33
C LEU A 207 -7.63 -12.31 -8.76
N LEU A 208 -7.56 -12.15 -7.44
CA LEU A 208 -7.88 -10.94 -6.71
C LEU A 208 -6.60 -10.33 -6.14
N LEU A 209 -6.34 -9.06 -6.43
CA LEU A 209 -5.26 -8.28 -5.84
C LEU A 209 -5.88 -7.08 -5.11
N VAL A 210 -5.76 -7.04 -3.77
CA VAL A 210 -6.28 -5.95 -2.96
C VAL A 210 -5.16 -5.12 -2.37
N TYR A 211 -5.06 -3.87 -2.82
CA TYR A 211 -4.02 -2.93 -2.42
C TYR A 211 -2.63 -3.57 -2.48
N PRO A 212 -2.19 -4.14 -3.63
CA PRO A 212 -0.87 -4.74 -3.70
C PRO A 212 0.20 -3.69 -3.41
N PRO A 213 1.29 -4.01 -2.69
CA PRO A 213 2.32 -3.04 -2.39
C PRO A 213 2.96 -2.49 -3.68
N PRO A 214 3.64 -1.34 -3.60
CA PRO A 214 4.47 -0.82 -4.67
C PRO A 214 5.52 -1.87 -5.08
N GLY A 215 5.84 -1.91 -6.37
CA GLY A 215 6.88 -2.77 -6.90
C GLY A 215 6.38 -4.12 -7.45
N PRO A 216 7.25 -5.14 -7.49
CA PRO A 216 7.12 -6.24 -8.44
C PRO A 216 6.07 -7.29 -8.09
N MET A 217 5.44 -7.24 -6.91
CA MET A 217 4.52 -8.31 -6.47
C MET A 217 3.36 -8.50 -7.44
N ALA A 218 2.69 -7.42 -7.86
CA ALA A 218 1.56 -7.48 -8.78
C ALA A 218 1.97 -8.03 -10.15
N MET A 219 3.14 -7.63 -10.67
CA MET A 219 3.67 -8.16 -11.92
C MET A 219 4.02 -9.66 -11.82
N ARG A 220 4.61 -10.11 -10.69
CA ARG A 220 4.88 -11.54 -10.45
C ARG A 220 3.60 -12.37 -10.41
N CYS A 221 2.54 -11.83 -9.79
CA CYS A 221 1.21 -12.44 -9.84
C CYS A 221 0.75 -12.57 -11.29
N LEU A 222 0.76 -11.48 -12.05
CA LEU A 222 0.28 -11.46 -13.43
C LEU A 222 1.06 -12.43 -14.36
N ALA A 223 2.38 -12.52 -14.18
CA ALA A 223 3.25 -13.42 -14.93
C ALA A 223 3.00 -14.90 -14.62
N SER A 224 2.64 -15.22 -13.37
CA SER A 224 2.35 -16.58 -12.93
C SER A 224 0.88 -16.97 -13.11
N TYR A 225 0.00 -15.98 -13.32
CA TYR A 225 -1.42 -16.20 -13.45
C TYR A 225 -1.78 -16.75 -14.83
N THR A 226 -2.42 -17.92 -14.85
CA THR A 226 -2.82 -18.62 -16.08
C THR A 226 -4.31 -18.42 -16.42
N GLY A 227 -5.09 -17.79 -15.55
CA GLY A 227 -6.49 -17.48 -15.83
C GLY A 227 -6.65 -16.21 -16.66
N ASP A 228 -7.90 -15.88 -16.92
CA ASP A 228 -8.33 -14.80 -17.81
C ASP A 228 -9.04 -13.64 -17.09
N VAL A 229 -9.34 -13.76 -15.79
CA VAL A 229 -9.99 -12.69 -15.01
C VAL A 229 -9.08 -12.19 -13.89
N LEU A 230 -8.86 -10.88 -13.86
CA LEU A 230 -8.17 -10.17 -12.79
C LEU A 230 -9.12 -9.15 -12.17
N LEU A 231 -9.31 -9.26 -10.85
CA LEU A 231 -9.94 -8.26 -10.01
C LEU A 231 -8.83 -7.48 -9.31
N TYR A 232 -8.61 -6.25 -9.73
CA TYR A 232 -7.58 -5.38 -9.17
C TYR A 232 -8.23 -4.28 -8.34
N VAL A 233 -7.90 -4.22 -7.05
CA VAL A 233 -8.33 -3.17 -6.13
C VAL A 233 -7.12 -2.34 -5.75
N GLY A 234 -7.11 -1.08 -6.16
CA GLY A 234 -6.01 -0.14 -5.96
C GLY A 234 -6.24 1.11 -6.80
N GLU A 235 -5.29 2.04 -6.84
CA GLU A 235 -5.31 3.10 -7.86
C GLU A 235 -4.47 2.73 -9.09
N GLY A 236 -4.58 3.52 -10.16
CA GLY A 236 -3.92 3.27 -11.44
C GLY A 236 -2.43 3.61 -11.48
N ARG A 237 -1.86 3.65 -12.69
CA ARG A 237 -0.44 3.96 -12.93
C ARG A 237 -0.02 5.27 -12.30
N GLY A 238 1.25 5.32 -11.86
CA GLY A 238 1.76 6.41 -11.02
C GLY A 238 1.46 6.16 -9.54
N GLY A 239 1.20 4.91 -9.18
CA GLY A 239 0.47 4.59 -7.99
C GLY A 239 1.21 4.48 -6.64
N VAL A 240 0.52 4.09 -5.55
CA VAL A 240 1.14 3.27 -4.47
C VAL A 240 1.16 1.84 -4.89
N ASN A 241 0.17 1.40 -5.65
CA ASN A 241 -0.04 -0.01 -5.89
C ASN A 241 0.70 -0.40 -7.16
N ALA A 242 1.31 -1.59 -7.10
CA ALA A 242 2.04 -2.18 -8.20
C ALA A 242 3.17 -1.27 -8.74
N ASP A 243 3.62 -1.55 -9.96
CA ASP A 243 4.69 -0.80 -10.62
C ASP A 243 4.40 -0.61 -12.12
N GLY A 244 5.25 0.18 -12.78
CA GLY A 244 5.17 0.43 -14.22
C GLY A 244 5.03 -0.85 -15.06
N PRO A 245 5.90 -1.87 -14.86
CA PRO A 245 5.80 -3.14 -15.57
C PRO A 245 4.43 -3.83 -15.45
N PHE A 246 3.80 -3.83 -14.28
CA PHE A 246 2.44 -4.36 -14.12
C PHE A 246 1.45 -3.62 -15.03
N PHE A 247 1.43 -2.29 -14.99
CA PHE A 247 0.51 -1.50 -15.82
C PHE A 247 0.81 -1.60 -17.32
N ASP A 248 2.08 -1.72 -17.70
CA ASP A 248 2.50 -1.98 -19.09
C ASP A 248 1.92 -3.31 -19.58
N ALA A 249 2.00 -4.37 -18.76
CA ALA A 249 1.40 -5.66 -19.08
C ALA A 249 -0.13 -5.61 -19.19
N LEU A 250 -0.82 -4.86 -18.32
CA LEU A 250 -2.26 -4.63 -18.43
C LEU A 250 -2.62 -3.93 -19.74
N SER A 251 -1.82 -2.95 -20.18
CA SER A 251 -2.10 -2.17 -21.39
C SER A 251 -2.10 -2.99 -22.69
N VAL A 252 -1.33 -4.07 -22.72
CA VAL A 252 -1.15 -4.93 -23.90
C VAL A 252 -2.04 -6.17 -23.83
N GLY A 253 -2.05 -6.85 -22.69
CA GLY A 253 -2.66 -8.18 -22.55
C GLY A 253 -4.05 -8.21 -21.94
N TRP A 254 -4.61 -7.06 -21.54
CA TRP A 254 -5.85 -7.00 -20.78
C TRP A 254 -6.81 -5.90 -21.24
N THR A 255 -8.10 -6.22 -21.16
CA THR A 255 -9.23 -5.34 -21.44
C THR A 255 -9.92 -5.01 -20.12
N LEU A 256 -10.19 -3.72 -19.88
CA LEU A 256 -10.96 -3.26 -18.74
C LEU A 256 -12.45 -3.42 -19.10
N GLU A 257 -13.20 -4.19 -18.32
CA GLU A 257 -14.63 -4.42 -18.56
C GLU A 257 -15.51 -3.56 -17.67
N GLU A 258 -15.13 -3.40 -16.40
CA GLU A 258 -15.95 -2.71 -15.40
C GLU A 258 -15.07 -2.05 -14.34
N THR A 259 -15.52 -0.89 -13.84
CA THR A 259 -14.88 -0.15 -12.75
C THR A 259 -15.93 0.17 -11.69
N ILE A 260 -15.61 -0.12 -10.42
CA ILE A 260 -16.48 0.16 -9.27
C ILE A 260 -15.75 1.06 -8.27
N GLY A 261 -16.43 2.12 -7.84
CA GLY A 261 -15.95 3.00 -6.77
C GLY A 261 -15.92 2.32 -5.40
N LEU A 262 -14.98 2.71 -4.57
CA LEU A 262 -14.76 2.16 -3.23
C LEU A 262 -15.00 3.20 -2.13
N ASP A 263 -15.13 2.73 -0.89
CA ASP A 263 -15.17 3.60 0.29
C ASP A 263 -13.71 3.85 0.69
N THR A 264 -13.12 4.94 0.18
CA THR A 264 -11.70 5.25 0.38
C THR A 264 -11.49 6.22 1.55
N LEU A 265 -10.25 6.32 2.04
CA LEU A 265 -9.89 7.41 2.96
C LEU A 265 -9.85 8.75 2.19
N PRO A 266 -10.06 9.89 2.87
CA PRO A 266 -9.94 11.20 2.24
C PRO A 266 -8.60 11.37 1.53
N GLY A 267 -8.62 11.67 0.23
CA GLY A 267 -7.43 11.86 -0.58
C GLY A 267 -6.79 10.58 -1.13
N SER A 268 -7.48 9.44 -1.03
CA SER A 268 -7.14 8.17 -1.67
C SER A 268 -8.10 7.87 -2.83
N TYR A 269 -7.62 7.19 -3.87
CA TYR A 269 -8.33 7.06 -5.17
C TYR A 269 -8.52 5.62 -5.62
N GLU A 270 -8.54 4.67 -4.68
CA GLU A 270 -8.63 3.27 -5.05
C GLU A 270 -9.99 2.98 -5.68
N LYS A 271 -9.98 2.15 -6.73
CA LYS A 271 -11.18 1.58 -7.33
C LYS A 271 -11.00 0.07 -7.45
N LEU A 272 -12.10 -0.63 -7.68
CA LEU A 272 -12.09 -2.01 -8.16
C LEU A 272 -12.16 -1.99 -9.68
N TYR A 273 -11.23 -2.67 -10.34
CA TYR A 273 -11.18 -2.85 -11.78
C TYR A 273 -11.34 -4.34 -12.10
N LEU A 274 -12.33 -4.64 -12.94
CA LEU A 274 -12.49 -5.96 -13.56
C LEU A 274 -11.77 -5.95 -14.91
N LEU A 275 -10.73 -6.76 -15.01
CA LEU A 275 -9.96 -6.94 -16.23
C LEU A 275 -10.11 -8.36 -16.78
N ARG A 276 -10.26 -8.46 -18.09
CA ARG A 276 -10.24 -9.73 -18.81
C ARG A 276 -9.02 -9.81 -19.73
N ARG A 277 -8.35 -10.95 -19.74
CA ARG A 277 -7.22 -11.18 -20.63
C ARG A 277 -7.71 -11.11 -22.08
N SER A 278 -7.04 -10.29 -22.89
CA SER A 278 -7.35 -10.18 -24.31
C SER A 278 -7.14 -11.54 -24.98
N ALA A 279 -8.06 -11.96 -25.84
CA ALA A 279 -7.84 -13.11 -26.70
C ALA A 279 -6.60 -12.83 -27.57
N GLY A 280 -5.62 -13.73 -27.52
CA GLY A 280 -4.43 -13.66 -28.37
C GLY A 280 -4.72 -13.99 -29.82
#